data_AF-A0A428EAU3-F1
#
_entry.id   AF-A0A428EAU3-F1
#
_cell.length_a   1.000
_cell.length_b   1.000
_cell.length_c   1.000
_cell.angle_alpha   90.00
_cell.angle_beta   90.00
_cell.angle_gamma   90.00
#
_symmetry.space_group_name_H-M   'P 1'
#
loop_
_entity.id
_entity.type
_entity.pdbx_description
1 polymer ?
#
loop_
_entity_poly.entity_id
_entity_poly.type
_entity_poly.pdbx_seq_one_letter_code
_entity_poly.pdbx_strand_id
1 'polypeptide(L)' 'MSFIAQNFDNLSIITLLEGRTQAIIRNHFLRYDISIRYQAKIITMDMFSSYYDLTKHLFPCAKILLDRFHPSLLYF' A
#
# COMPACT_ATOMS: atom_id res chain seq x y z
N MET A 1 11.06 -0.02 -11.42
CA MET A 1 10.86 0.26 -9.98
C MET A 1 9.86 -0.75 -9.45
N SER A 2 10.26 -1.46 -8.40
CA SER A 2 9.48 -2.53 -7.76
C SER A 2 8.50 -1.96 -6.71
N PHE A 3 7.51 -2.75 -6.31
CA PHE A 3 6.61 -2.46 -5.20
C PHE A 3 6.89 -3.44 -4.05
N ILE A 4 6.92 -2.95 -2.82
CA ILE A 4 7.10 -3.75 -1.62
C ILE A 4 5.97 -3.46 -0.64
N ALA A 5 5.41 -4.51 -0.04
CA ALA A 5 4.58 -4.39 1.15
C ALA A 5 5.19 -5.21 2.28
N GLN A 6 5.08 -4.68 3.49
CA GLN A 6 5.78 -5.18 4.65
C GLN A 6 4.84 -5.17 5.84
N ASN A 7 5.02 -6.13 6.74
CA ASN A 7 4.34 -6.14 8.01
C ASN A 7 4.93 -5.04 8.91
N PHE A 8 4.06 -4.25 9.52
CA PHE A 8 4.44 -3.13 10.35
C PHE A 8 5.22 -3.55 11.62
N ASP A 9 4.80 -4.63 12.29
CA ASP A 9 5.31 -5.00 13.62
C ASP A 9 6.67 -5.70 13.56
N ASN A 10 6.82 -6.64 12.63
CA ASN A 10 8.01 -7.50 12.56
C ASN A 10 8.87 -7.27 11.32
N LEU A 11 8.53 -6.26 10.50
CA LEU A 11 9.29 -5.88 9.32
C LEU A 11 9.43 -7.01 8.28
N SER A 12 8.61 -8.07 8.35
CA SER A 12 8.65 -9.15 7.37
C SER A 12 8.03 -8.69 6.04
N ILE A 13 8.68 -9.05 4.93
CA ILE A 13 8.18 -8.73 3.60
C ILE A 13 6.95 -9.59 3.32
N ILE A 14 5.81 -8.93 3.07
CA ILE A 14 4.54 -9.59 2.69
C ILE A 14 4.57 -9.89 1.21
N THR A 15 5.01 -8.92 0.40
CA THR A 15 5.09 -9.09 -1.05
C THR A 15 6.16 -8.19 -1.66
N LEU A 16 6.79 -8.70 -2.71
CA LEU A 16 7.71 -7.98 -3.58
C LEU A 16 7.23 -8.18 -5.01
N LEU A 17 6.85 -7.10 -5.69
CA LEU A 17 6.38 -7.11 -7.06
C LEU A 17 7.38 -6.39 -7.95
N GLU A 18 7.72 -6.96 -9.10
CA GLU A 18 8.67 -6.36 -10.06
C GLU A 18 8.17 -5.05 -10.69
N GLY A 19 6.87 -4.76 -10.56
CA GLY A 19 6.25 -3.54 -11.05
C GLY A 19 5.34 -2.87 -10.04
N ARG A 20 5.21 -1.55 -10.18
CA ARG A 20 4.48 -0.67 -9.26
C ARG A 20 3.23 -0.03 -9.86
N THR A 21 2.78 -0.50 -11.01
CA THR A 21 1.56 0.01 -11.67
C THR A 21 0.32 -0.40 -10.87
N GLN A 22 -0.74 0.41 -10.94
CA GLN A 22 -1.98 0.11 -10.21
C GLN A 22 -2.54 -1.27 -10.60
N ALA A 23 -2.46 -1.66 -11.87
CA ALA A 23 -2.94 -2.96 -12.34
C ALA A 23 -2.20 -4.13 -11.66
N ILE A 24 -0.86 -4.05 -11.56
CA ILE A 24 -0.04 -5.09 -10.94
C ILE A 24 -0.38 -5.22 -9.45
N ILE A 25 -0.41 -4.10 -8.73
CA ILE A 25 -0.71 -4.06 -7.29
C ILE A 25 -2.15 -4.53 -7.04
N ARG A 26 -3.13 -4.02 -7.81
CA ARG A 26 -4.54 -4.41 -7.71
C ARG A 26 -4.72 -5.90 -7.90
N ASN A 27 -4.18 -6.46 -8.99
CA ASN A 27 -4.31 -7.87 -9.31
C ASN A 27 -3.66 -8.76 -8.24
N HIS A 28 -2.57 -8.29 -7.61
CA HIS A 28 -1.97 -9.02 -6.50
C HIS A 28 -2.91 -9.11 -5.29
N PHE A 29 -3.43 -7.97 -4.82
CA PHE A 29 -4.21 -7.89 -3.59
C PHE A 29 -5.66 -8.33 -3.72
N LEU A 30 -6.27 -8.25 -4.90
CA LEU A 30 -7.64 -8.74 -5.12
C LEU A 30 -7.75 -10.28 -5.10
N ARG A 31 -6.64 -11.00 -5.02
CA ARG A 31 -6.64 -12.45 -4.77
C ARG A 31 -6.98 -12.82 -3.33
N TYR A 32 -6.85 -11.87 -2.40
CA TYR A 32 -7.28 -12.06 -1.02
C TYR A 32 -8.77 -11.75 -0.88
N ASP A 33 -9.46 -12.62 -0.17
CA ASP A 33 -10.88 -12.41 0.15
C ASP A 33 -11.09 -11.06 0.85
N ILE A 34 -12.25 -10.46 0.60
CA ILE A 34 -12.58 -9.16 1.16
C ILE A 34 -12.58 -9.16 2.69
N SER A 35 -12.95 -10.28 3.33
CA SER A 35 -12.91 -10.45 4.79
C SER A 35 -11.49 -10.31 5.35
N ILE A 36 -10.47 -10.78 4.63
CA ILE A 36 -9.07 -10.63 5.01
C ILE A 36 -8.63 -9.18 4.85
N ARG A 37 -9.00 -8.55 3.73
CA ARG A 37 -8.65 -7.14 3.47
C ARG A 37 -9.30 -6.18 4.45
N TYR A 38 -10.46 -6.52 5.01
CA TYR A 38 -11.14 -5.73 6.05
C TYR A 38 -10.41 -5.77 7.40
N GLN A 39 -9.52 -6.73 7.62
CA GLN A 39 -8.75 -6.81 8.88
C GLN A 39 -7.61 -5.79 8.94
N ALA A 40 -7.20 -5.22 7.81
CA ALA A 40 -6.20 -4.15 7.78
C ALA A 40 -6.79 -2.90 8.47
N LYS A 41 -6.19 -2.48 9.58
CA LYS A 41 -6.64 -1.31 10.36
C LYS A 41 -5.88 -0.05 10.00
N ILE A 42 -4.60 -0.18 9.72
CA ILE A 42 -3.68 0.93 9.42
C ILE A 42 -2.84 0.51 8.22
N ILE A 43 -2.72 1.40 7.24
CA ILE A 43 -1.78 1.26 6.14
C ILE A 43 -0.93 2.52 6.09
N THR A 44 0.38 2.34 6.20
CA THR A 44 1.36 3.37 5.88
C THR A 44 1.73 3.23 4.40
N MET A 45 1.66 4.32 3.64
CA MET A 45 2.11 4.31 2.24
C MET A 45 2.90 5.55 1.89
N ASP A 46 3.63 5.45 0.78
CA ASP A 46 4.34 6.56 0.15
C ASP A 46 3.40 7.74 -0.18
N MET A 47 3.94 8.96 -0.25
CA MET A 47 3.24 10.17 -0.68
C MET A 47 2.84 10.18 -2.16
N PHE A 48 3.11 9.11 -2.93
CA PHE A 48 2.67 9.01 -4.30
C PHE A 48 1.14 8.88 -4.40
N SER A 49 0.48 9.98 -4.80
CA SER A 49 -0.98 10.12 -4.81
C SER A 49 -1.73 9.04 -5.59
N SER A 50 -1.11 8.46 -6.63
CA SER A 50 -1.77 7.41 -7.42
C SER A 50 -2.04 6.12 -6.63
N TYR A 51 -1.39 5.91 -5.49
CA TYR A 51 -1.70 4.80 -4.60
C TYR A 51 -2.87 5.09 -3.66
N TYR A 52 -3.30 6.34 -3.52
CA TYR A 52 -4.30 6.71 -2.53
C TYR A 52 -5.66 6.07 -2.79
N ASP A 53 -6.21 6.29 -3.97
CA ASP A 53 -7.51 5.73 -4.35
C ASP A 53 -7.45 4.20 -4.49
N LEU A 54 -6.32 3.69 -4.99
CA LEU A 54 -6.08 2.25 -5.07
C LEU A 54 -6.10 1.60 -3.68
N THR A 55 -5.40 2.20 -2.71
CA THR A 55 -5.30 1.66 -1.34
C THR A 55 -6.66 1.68 -0.65
N LYS A 56 -7.45 2.75 -0.84
CA LYS A 56 -8.84 2.80 -0.34
C LYS A 56 -9.71 1.71 -0.95
N HIS A 57 -9.57 1.43 -2.24
CA HIS A 57 -10.33 0.35 -2.88
C HIS A 57 -9.91 -1.04 -2.39
N LEU A 58 -8.61 -1.26 -2.19
CA LEU A 58 -8.07 -2.53 -1.74
C LEU A 58 -8.32 -2.79 -0.26
N PHE A 59 -8.33 -1.76 0.59
CA PHE A 59 -8.44 -1.89 2.04
C PHE A 59 -9.41 -0.84 2.60
N PRO A 60 -10.73 -1.02 2.38
CA PRO A 60 -11.70 0.04 2.63
C PRO A 60 -11.91 0.37 4.11
N CYS A 61 -11.54 -0.55 5.02
CA CYS A 61 -11.64 -0.33 6.47
C CYS A 61 -10.34 0.23 7.08
N ALA A 62 -9.26 0.34 6.31
CA ALA A 62 -7.97 0.78 6.82
C ALA A 62 -7.88 2.31 6.88
N LYS A 63 -7.32 2.82 7.97
CA LYS A 63 -6.86 4.21 8.03
C LYS A 63 -5.53 4.32 7.30
N ILE A 64 -5.49 5.25 6.35
CA ILE A 64 -4.30 5.56 5.58
C ILE A 64 -3.47 6.61 6.34
N LEU A 65 -2.21 6.28 6.59
CA LEU A 65 -1.20 7.20 7.10
C LEU A 65 -0.16 7.39 6.00
N LEU A 66 0.19 8.64 5.70
CA LEU A 66 1.30 8.92 4.78
C LEU A 66 2.61 8.69 5.52
N ASP A 67 3.53 7.97 4.87
CA ASP A 67 4.88 7.80 5.36
C ASP A 67 5.57 9.17 5.40
N ARG A 68 6.15 9.49 6.56
CA ARG A 68 6.83 10.77 6.83
C ARG A 68 8.31 10.73 6.49
N PHE A 69 8.84 9.57 6.10
CA PHE A 69 10.27 9.39 5.79
C PHE A 69 10.65 9.69 4.34
N HIS A 70 9.77 10.34 3.58
CA HIS A 70 10.16 10.88 2.29
C HIS A 70 10.97 12.17 2.48
N PRO A 71 12.22 12.23 2.01
CA PRO A 71 12.94 13.49 1.95
C PRO A 71 12.18 14.43 0.99
N SER A 72 11.49 15.40 1.58
CA SER A 72 11.02 16.64 0.97
C SER A 72 10.37 16.53 -0.42
N LEU A 73 9.05 16.73 -0.43
CA LEU A 73 8.41 17.66 -1.35
C LEU A 73 9.05 19.07 -1.17
N LEU A 74 10.26 19.25 -1.69
CA LEU A 74 10.68 20.44 -2.44
C LEU A 74 10.53 19.92 -3.88
N TYR A 75 9.45 20.13 -4.62
CA TYR A 75 8.83 21.38 -5.01
C TYR A 75 7.33 21.14 -5.22
N PHE A 76 6.55 22.22 -5.03
CA PHE A 76 5.16 22.31 -5.47
C PHE A 76 4.99 21.98 -6.95
#